data_AF-A0A1S2K410-F1
#
_entry.id   AF-A0A1S2K410-F1
#
_cell.length_a   1.000
_cell.length_b   1.000
_cell.length_c   1.000
_cell.angle_alpha   90.00
_cell.angle_beta   90.00
_cell.angle_gamma   90.00
#
_symmetry.space_group_name_H-M   'P 1'
#
loop_
_entity.id
_entity.type
_entity.pdbx_description
1 polymer ?
#
loop_
_entity_poly.entity_id
_entity_poly.type
_entity_poly.pdbx_seq_one_letter_code
_entity_poly.pdbx_strand_id
1 'polypeptide(L)'
;MPLHAKEFFDELALPFASGTVVGDTYYATPAGNSPLRLRIEFARTTMDRQYDGLRLTVTHVERGVLDTRHLSFAEHETFARRDAAQGPGRRGVIRDWHKDGPAPWAGAELTGLRKAIEALARIWCPALLAPRTQAEPAPWAVRWHEEFWVSDLAVLVRLHEATQAVFGLAEAGTYDGRTVSESLHNARFYVMDILGLPLDQGMLAEAAAVTQLTGRRLGPDTAGALDRISSLPLDEQRALVQAAAWRHGAATPAARHPSPSPALPAAAAIRPSARIH
;
A
#
# COMPACT_ATOMS: atom_id res chain seq x y z
N MET A 1 -8.31 -14.28 -9.13
CA MET A 1 -9.38 -14.29 -8.10
C MET A 1 -8.74 -13.98 -6.76
N PRO A 2 -9.45 -13.39 -5.77
CA PRO A 2 -8.83 -13.09 -4.48
C PRO A 2 -8.44 -14.40 -3.77
N LEU A 3 -7.26 -14.42 -3.14
CA LEU A 3 -6.82 -15.52 -2.29
C LEU A 3 -7.51 -15.49 -0.93
N HIS A 4 -8.37 -14.49 -0.62
CA HIS A 4 -8.91 -14.28 0.72
C HIS A 4 -7.81 -14.19 1.77
N ALA A 5 -6.75 -13.45 1.43
CA ALA A 5 -5.54 -13.34 2.23
C ALA A 5 -5.80 -12.92 3.69
N LYS A 6 -6.91 -12.23 3.95
CA LYS A 6 -7.33 -11.89 5.31
C LYS A 6 -7.36 -13.10 6.24
N GLU A 7 -8.00 -14.18 5.83
CA GLU A 7 -8.11 -15.40 6.64
C GLU A 7 -6.73 -16.01 6.90
N PHE A 8 -5.89 -16.13 5.86
CA PHE A 8 -4.52 -16.62 6.00
C PHE A 8 -3.69 -15.78 6.98
N PHE A 9 -3.75 -14.44 6.88
CA PHE A 9 -2.97 -13.55 7.73
C PHE A 9 -3.52 -13.45 9.16
N ASP A 10 -4.83 -13.63 9.34
CA ASP A 10 -5.45 -13.76 10.66
C ASP A 10 -4.96 -15.05 11.36
N GLU A 11 -4.91 -16.19 10.65
CA GLU A 11 -4.33 -17.45 11.16
C GLU A 11 -2.82 -17.34 11.42
N LEU A 12 -2.11 -16.62 10.54
CA LEU A 12 -0.67 -16.38 10.69
C LEU A 12 -0.37 -15.53 11.93
N ALA A 13 -1.33 -14.75 12.44
CA ALA A 13 -1.30 -14.00 13.70
C ALA A 13 0.06 -13.30 13.96
N LEU A 14 0.41 -12.38 13.06
CA LEU A 14 1.66 -11.64 13.12
C LEU A 14 1.66 -10.63 14.28
N PRO A 15 2.77 -10.49 15.04
CA PRO A 15 2.80 -9.69 16.28
C PRO A 15 3.06 -8.19 16.03
N PHE A 16 2.52 -7.62 14.96
CA PHE A 16 2.70 -6.21 14.65
C PHE A 16 1.62 -5.35 15.33
N ALA A 17 2.01 -4.19 15.84
CA ALA A 17 1.13 -3.31 16.63
C ALA A 17 -0.05 -2.76 15.80
N SER A 18 0.18 -2.50 14.51
CA SER A 18 -0.86 -2.21 13.55
C SER A 18 -0.60 -2.99 12.27
N GLY A 19 -1.60 -3.76 11.85
CA GLY A 19 -1.56 -4.56 10.64
C GLY A 19 -2.94 -4.70 10.04
N THR A 20 -3.02 -4.64 8.72
CA THR A 20 -4.27 -4.76 7.97
C THR A 20 -4.04 -5.52 6.67
N VAL A 21 -5.09 -6.13 6.13
CA VAL A 21 -5.05 -6.84 4.85
C VAL A 21 -5.90 -6.08 3.85
N VAL A 22 -5.28 -5.69 2.74
CA VAL A 22 -5.95 -5.03 1.62
C VAL A 22 -5.77 -5.91 0.37
N GLY A 23 -6.87 -6.49 -0.12
CA GLY A 23 -6.83 -7.48 -1.19
C GLY A 23 -6.06 -8.73 -0.76
N ASP A 24 -5.00 -9.06 -1.48
CA ASP A 24 -4.14 -10.24 -1.22
C ASP A 24 -2.85 -9.91 -0.46
N THR A 25 -2.76 -8.70 0.10
CA THR A 25 -1.54 -8.15 0.69
C THR A 25 -1.77 -7.75 2.14
N TYR A 26 -0.89 -8.22 3.02
CA TYR A 26 -0.80 -7.76 4.40
C TYR A 26 0.15 -6.59 4.51
N TYR A 27 -0.25 -5.62 5.29
CA TYR A 27 0.46 -4.38 5.49
C TYR A 27 0.56 -4.11 6.98
N ALA A 28 1.77 -3.84 7.49
CA ALA A 28 1.98 -3.52 8.90
C ALA A 28 3.00 -2.44 9.16
N THR A 29 2.84 -1.74 10.28
CA THR A 29 3.89 -0.89 10.84
C THR A 29 4.65 -1.71 11.88
N PRO A 30 5.93 -2.09 11.62
CA PRO A 30 6.65 -2.99 12.52
C PRO A 30 6.77 -2.44 13.94
N ALA A 31 7.03 -1.14 14.09
CA ALA A 31 7.10 -0.47 15.40
C ALA A 31 6.29 0.83 15.38
N GLY A 32 5.57 1.13 16.47
CA GLY A 32 4.78 2.35 16.60
C GLY A 32 5.61 3.60 16.30
N ASN A 33 5.08 4.50 15.47
CA ASN A 33 5.74 5.72 14.97
C ASN A 33 7.00 5.52 14.10
N SER A 34 7.32 4.29 13.69
CA SER A 34 8.43 4.05 12.75
C SER A 34 8.09 4.60 11.35
N PRO A 35 9.05 5.16 10.59
CA PRO A 35 8.88 5.44 9.16
C PRO A 35 8.96 4.17 8.30
N LEU A 36 9.21 3.01 8.90
CA LEU A 36 9.23 1.74 8.21
C LEU A 36 7.82 1.18 8.04
N ARG A 37 7.60 0.59 6.88
CA ARG A 37 6.36 -0.03 6.45
C ARG A 37 6.70 -1.42 5.94
N LEU A 38 5.98 -2.42 6.41
CA LEU A 38 6.13 -3.81 5.98
C LEU A 38 4.95 -4.16 5.08
N ARG A 39 5.24 -4.69 3.90
CA ARG A 39 4.28 -5.27 2.97
C ARG A 39 4.60 -6.75 2.81
N ILE A 40 3.58 -7.61 2.91
CA ILE A 40 3.70 -9.05 2.75
C ILE A 40 2.66 -9.50 1.73
N GLU A 41 3.11 -10.02 0.62
CA GLU A 41 2.27 -10.50 -0.49
C GLU A 41 2.59 -11.96 -0.82
N PHE A 42 1.64 -12.69 -1.39
CA PHE A 42 1.91 -14.04 -1.89
C PHE A 42 2.88 -13.99 -3.07
N ALA A 43 3.98 -14.76 -2.98
CA ALA A 43 4.99 -14.84 -4.03
C ALA A 43 4.52 -15.79 -5.13
N ARG A 44 4.32 -15.27 -6.34
CA ARG A 44 3.96 -16.07 -7.52
C ARG A 44 5.16 -16.85 -8.04
N THR A 45 4.89 -18.08 -8.45
CA THR A 45 5.82 -18.91 -9.23
C THR A 45 5.72 -18.54 -10.72
N THR A 46 6.54 -19.20 -11.55
CA THR A 46 6.41 -19.15 -13.02
C THR A 46 5.15 -19.84 -13.54
N MET A 47 4.50 -20.66 -12.71
CA MET A 47 3.25 -21.34 -13.06
C MET A 47 2.06 -20.42 -12.75
N ASP A 48 1.07 -20.41 -13.66
CA ASP A 48 -0.11 -19.56 -13.50
C ASP A 48 -0.87 -19.90 -12.21
N ARG A 49 -1.28 -18.85 -11.50
CA ARG A 49 -2.07 -18.92 -10.25
C ARG A 49 -1.49 -19.84 -9.19
N GLN A 50 -0.17 -19.93 -9.13
CA GLN A 50 0.54 -20.77 -8.17
C GLN A 50 1.53 -19.93 -7.38
N TYR A 51 1.52 -20.11 -6.06
CA TYR A 51 2.34 -19.36 -5.12
C TYR A 51 3.13 -20.34 -4.26
N ASP A 52 4.41 -20.06 -4.06
CA ASP A 52 5.35 -20.91 -3.32
C ASP A 52 5.84 -20.28 -2.02
N GLY A 53 5.37 -19.09 -1.68
CA GLY A 53 5.77 -18.42 -0.46
C GLY A 53 5.16 -17.05 -0.25
N LEU A 54 5.80 -16.28 0.62
CA LEU A 54 5.50 -14.88 0.90
C LEU A 54 6.68 -14.00 0.50
N ARG A 55 6.38 -12.88 -0.15
CA ARG A 55 7.34 -11.81 -0.41
C ARG A 55 7.13 -10.70 0.59
N LEU A 56 8.14 -10.47 1.42
CA LEU A 56 8.19 -9.38 2.40
C LEU A 56 8.97 -8.23 1.80
N THR A 57 8.39 -7.04 1.79
CA THR A 57 9.04 -5.81 1.36
C THR A 57 9.02 -4.83 2.51
N VAL A 58 10.19 -4.30 2.88
CA VAL A 58 10.29 -3.20 3.84
C VAL A 58 10.58 -1.90 3.10
N THR A 59 9.75 -0.90 3.36
CA THR A 59 9.77 0.40 2.70
C THR A 59 9.91 1.48 3.75
N HIS A 60 10.72 2.49 3.46
CA HIS A 60 10.78 3.73 4.24
C HIS A 60 9.96 4.81 3.54
N VAL A 61 9.13 5.55 4.28
CA VAL A 61 8.17 6.51 3.67
C VAL A 61 8.83 7.52 2.71
N GLU A 62 10.05 7.95 3.01
CA GLU A 62 10.80 8.91 2.18
C GLU A 62 11.82 8.27 1.22
N ARG A 63 12.34 7.07 1.55
CA ARG A 63 13.48 6.46 0.81
C ARG A 63 13.03 5.36 -0.15
N GLY A 64 11.75 5.01 -0.13
CA GLY A 64 11.21 3.92 -0.92
C GLY A 64 11.62 2.55 -0.36
N VAL A 65 11.68 1.56 -1.24
CA VAL A 65 11.96 0.16 -0.87
C VAL A 65 13.40 0.05 -0.36
N LEU A 66 13.56 -0.49 0.85
CA LEU A 66 14.87 -0.72 1.46
C LEU A 66 15.35 -2.16 1.26
N ASP A 67 14.46 -3.15 1.41
CA ASP A 67 14.78 -4.56 1.23
C ASP A 67 13.54 -5.36 0.78
N THR A 68 13.78 -6.50 0.14
CA THR A 68 12.75 -7.47 -0.26
C THR A 68 13.26 -8.88 -0.04
N ARG A 69 12.48 -9.71 0.66
CA ARG A 69 12.82 -11.09 0.96
C ARG A 69 11.70 -12.03 0.56
N HIS A 70 12.08 -13.14 -0.04
CA HIS A 70 11.17 -14.25 -0.30
C HIS A 70 11.33 -15.28 0.82
N LEU A 71 10.20 -15.70 1.41
CA LEU A 71 10.11 -16.79 2.37
C LEU A 71 9.27 -17.90 1.73
N SER A 72 9.91 -18.98 1.30
CA SER A 72 9.18 -20.08 0.67
C SER A 72 8.44 -20.93 1.71
N PHE A 73 7.25 -21.42 1.36
CA PHE A 73 6.50 -22.32 2.21
C PHE A 73 7.21 -23.66 2.43
N ALA A 74 8.02 -24.10 1.46
CA ALA A 74 8.79 -25.33 1.56
C ALA A 74 9.91 -25.23 2.61
N GLU A 75 10.70 -24.16 2.58
CA GLU A 75 11.79 -23.93 3.55
C GLU A 75 11.28 -23.74 4.98
N HIS A 76 10.04 -23.29 5.12
CA HIS A 76 9.39 -23.07 6.41
C HIS A 76 8.40 -24.18 6.78
N GLU A 77 8.47 -25.33 6.10
CA GLU A 77 7.70 -26.55 6.36
C GLU A 77 6.18 -26.31 6.46
N THR A 78 5.69 -25.22 5.84
CA THR A 78 4.34 -24.71 6.03
C THR A 78 3.28 -25.73 5.61
N PHE A 79 3.57 -26.54 4.60
CA PHE A 79 2.67 -27.58 4.10
C PHE A 79 3.21 -28.99 4.26
N ALA A 80 4.24 -29.20 5.10
CA ALA A 80 4.94 -30.49 5.18
C ALA A 80 4.00 -31.67 5.50
N ARG A 81 3.07 -31.52 6.46
CA ARG A 81 2.10 -32.57 6.81
C ARG A 81 1.13 -32.85 5.65
N ARG A 82 0.61 -31.80 5.02
CA ARG A 82 -0.31 -31.90 3.87
C ARG A 82 0.35 -32.60 2.69
N ASP A 83 1.57 -32.18 2.35
CA ASP A 83 2.29 -32.67 1.19
C ASP A 83 2.78 -34.11 1.40
N ALA A 84 3.12 -34.50 2.64
CA ALA A 84 3.44 -35.89 2.99
C ALA A 84 2.26 -36.86 2.74
N ALA A 85 1.02 -36.40 2.92
CA ALA A 85 -0.18 -37.21 2.69
C ALA A 85 -0.55 -37.37 1.21
N GLN A 86 -0.06 -36.50 0.32
CA GLN A 86 -0.42 -36.48 -1.11
C GLN A 86 0.59 -37.20 -2.03
N GLY A 87 1.73 -37.65 -1.50
CA GLY A 87 2.77 -38.33 -2.28
C GLY A 87 3.74 -37.39 -3.02
N PRO A 88 4.72 -37.94 -3.75
CA PRO A 88 5.77 -37.15 -4.39
C PRO A 88 5.23 -36.36 -5.59
N GLY A 89 5.33 -35.02 -5.55
CA GLY A 89 5.12 -34.19 -6.76
C GLY A 89 4.78 -32.72 -6.56
N ARG A 90 4.16 -32.32 -5.43
CA ARG A 90 3.89 -30.91 -5.12
C ARG A 90 4.30 -30.64 -3.68
N ARG A 91 5.31 -29.78 -3.50
CA ARG A 91 5.78 -29.37 -2.17
C ARG A 91 5.68 -27.87 -2.03
N GLY A 92 5.11 -27.41 -0.92
CA GLY A 92 5.18 -26.02 -0.48
C GLY A 92 4.52 -25.03 -1.44
N VAL A 93 3.44 -25.41 -2.13
CA VAL A 93 2.75 -24.50 -3.06
C VAL A 93 1.26 -24.44 -2.76
N ILE A 94 0.66 -23.29 -3.03
CA ILE A 94 -0.79 -23.05 -3.01
C ILE A 94 -1.24 -22.53 -4.38
N ARG A 95 -2.54 -22.63 -4.66
CA ARG A 95 -3.16 -22.11 -5.87
C ARG A 95 -4.29 -21.15 -5.53
N ASP A 96 -4.71 -20.36 -6.52
CA ASP A 96 -5.92 -19.52 -6.41
C ASP A 96 -7.09 -20.34 -5.86
N TRP A 97 -7.89 -19.71 -5.00
CA TRP A 97 -9.00 -20.36 -4.31
C TRP A 97 -10.33 -20.18 -5.05
N HIS A 98 -11.18 -21.20 -4.95
CA HIS A 98 -12.59 -21.15 -5.30
C HIS A 98 -13.41 -21.37 -4.03
N LYS A 99 -14.39 -20.50 -3.78
CA LYS A 99 -15.24 -20.49 -2.57
C LYS A 99 -15.91 -21.84 -2.22
N ASP A 100 -16.06 -22.73 -3.20
CA ASP A 100 -16.74 -24.02 -3.06
C ASP A 100 -15.80 -25.16 -2.62
N GLY A 101 -14.50 -24.87 -2.41
CA GLY A 101 -13.49 -25.82 -1.95
C GLY A 101 -12.83 -25.42 -0.63
N PRO A 102 -12.05 -26.32 0.00
CA PRO A 102 -11.25 -25.98 1.18
C PRO A 102 -10.25 -24.87 0.84
N ALA A 103 -9.99 -23.99 1.82
CA ALA A 103 -9.00 -22.94 1.68
C ALA A 103 -7.65 -23.53 1.23
N PRO A 104 -6.88 -22.85 0.36
CA PRO A 104 -5.68 -23.44 -0.23
C PRO A 104 -4.54 -23.59 0.78
N TRP A 105 -4.61 -22.89 1.92
CA TRP A 105 -3.72 -23.07 3.06
C TRP A 105 -4.26 -24.04 4.13
N ALA A 106 -5.36 -24.76 3.88
CA ALA A 106 -5.89 -25.73 4.83
C ALA A 106 -4.81 -26.76 5.21
N GLY A 107 -4.62 -26.95 6.52
CA GLY A 107 -3.57 -27.82 7.07
C GLY A 107 -2.17 -27.19 7.08
N ALA A 108 -2.05 -25.87 6.92
CA ALA A 108 -0.79 -25.16 7.07
C ALA A 108 -0.27 -25.16 8.51
N GLU A 109 1.01 -25.45 8.68
CA GLU A 109 1.77 -25.27 9.91
C GLU A 109 2.50 -23.92 9.86
N LEU A 110 1.82 -22.86 10.31
CA LEU A 110 2.26 -21.47 10.12
C LEU A 110 3.38 -21.02 11.08
N THR A 111 3.72 -21.83 12.09
CA THR A 111 4.68 -21.45 13.15
C THR A 111 6.08 -21.12 12.60
N GLY A 112 6.59 -21.93 11.66
CA GLY A 112 7.91 -21.70 11.07
C GLY A 112 7.97 -20.39 10.29
N LEU A 113 6.94 -20.17 9.47
CA LEU A 113 6.80 -18.96 8.66
C LEU A 113 6.65 -17.70 9.53
N ARG A 114 5.81 -17.74 10.58
CA ARG A 114 5.67 -16.65 11.55
C ARG A 114 7.01 -16.26 12.17
N LYS A 115 7.77 -17.25 12.67
CA LYS A 115 9.09 -17.02 13.28
C LYS A 115 10.07 -16.37 12.30
N ALA A 116 10.06 -16.78 11.04
CA ALA A 116 10.93 -16.19 10.01
C ALA A 116 10.57 -14.73 9.72
N ILE A 117 9.28 -14.41 9.61
CA ILE A 117 8.79 -13.03 9.43
C ILE A 117 9.19 -12.15 10.63
N GLU A 118 9.02 -12.65 11.85
CA GLU A 118 9.43 -11.93 13.06
C GLU A 118 10.94 -11.69 13.11
N ALA A 119 11.76 -12.69 12.75
CA ALA A 119 13.20 -12.56 12.73
C ALA A 119 13.66 -11.49 11.73
N LEU A 120 13.09 -11.49 10.52
CA LEU A 120 13.36 -10.44 9.52
C LEU A 120 12.91 -9.06 10.01
N ALA A 121 11.73 -8.96 10.59
CA ALA A 121 11.24 -7.69 11.13
C ALA A 121 12.17 -7.13 12.21
N ARG A 122 12.71 -7.96 13.11
CA ARG A 122 13.70 -7.55 14.12
C ARG A 122 15.02 -7.06 13.50
N ILE A 123 15.47 -7.69 12.41
CA ILE A 123 16.68 -7.27 11.69
C ILE A 123 16.46 -5.89 11.05
N TRP A 124 15.33 -5.70 10.36
CA TRP A 124 15.02 -4.43 9.69
C TRP A 124 14.67 -3.31 10.67
N CYS A 125 14.09 -3.65 11.82
CA CYS A 125 13.66 -2.69 12.82
C CYS A 125 14.18 -3.09 14.21
N PRO A 126 15.44 -2.72 14.55
CA PRO A 126 15.99 -2.99 15.88
C PRO A 126 15.17 -2.38 17.02
N ALA A 127 14.41 -1.31 16.76
CA ALA A 127 13.50 -0.68 17.72
C ALA A 127 12.38 -1.60 18.23
N LEU A 128 12.08 -2.71 17.52
CA LEU A 128 11.21 -3.78 18.02
C LEU A 128 11.74 -4.45 19.30
N LEU A 129 13.04 -4.30 19.61
CA LEU A 129 13.70 -4.86 20.79
C LEU A 129 13.67 -3.91 22.00
N ALA A 130 13.26 -2.65 21.84
CA ALA A 130 13.25 -1.69 22.94
C ALA A 130 12.03 -1.92 23.87
N PRO A 131 12.17 -1.72 25.19
CA PRO A 131 11.05 -1.80 26.12
C PRO A 131 9.94 -0.84 25.70
N ARG A 132 8.69 -1.34 25.64
CA ARG A 132 7.51 -0.56 25.26
C ARG A 132 7.27 0.56 26.28
N THR A 133 7.57 1.80 25.93
CA THR A 133 6.93 2.94 26.56
C THR A 133 5.61 3.15 25.84
N GLN A 134 4.51 2.60 26.38
CA GLN A 134 3.17 2.92 25.92
C GLN A 134 2.90 4.40 26.22
N ALA A 135 3.13 5.27 25.25
CA ALA A 135 2.31 6.48 25.15
C ALA A 135 0.98 6.04 24.54
N GLU A 136 -0.11 6.19 25.29
CA GLU A 136 -1.45 5.96 24.74
C GLU A 136 -1.63 6.85 23.51
N PRO A 137 -1.92 6.28 22.32
CA PRO A 137 -2.23 7.08 21.16
C PRO A 137 -3.54 7.82 21.41
N ALA A 138 -3.56 9.11 21.05
CA ALA A 138 -4.77 9.92 21.16
C ALA A 138 -5.93 9.22 20.42
N PRO A 139 -7.18 9.27 20.93
CA PRO A 139 -8.32 8.52 20.37
C PRO A 139 -8.59 8.77 18.88
N TRP A 140 -8.20 9.94 18.36
CA TRP A 140 -8.28 10.23 16.94
C TRP A 140 -7.17 9.53 16.14
N ALA A 141 -5.92 9.49 16.63
CA ALA A 141 -4.78 8.90 15.93
C ALA A 141 -4.97 7.38 15.66
N VAL A 142 -5.69 6.67 16.53
CA VAL A 142 -6.03 5.24 16.34
C VAL A 142 -6.93 5.03 15.10
N ARG A 143 -7.81 5.99 14.79
CA ARG A 143 -8.70 5.92 13.62
C ARG A 143 -8.02 6.25 12.29
N TRP A 144 -6.90 6.99 12.33
CA TRP A 144 -6.17 7.44 11.13
C TRP A 144 -4.92 6.60 10.81
N HIS A 145 -4.40 5.81 11.77
CA HIS A 145 -3.20 4.99 11.59
C HIS A 145 -3.45 3.62 10.94
N GLU A 146 -4.70 3.13 10.92
CA GLU A 146 -5.06 1.86 10.27
C GLU A 146 -5.24 2.00 8.74
N GLU A 147 -5.51 3.22 8.22
CA GLU A 147 -5.96 3.42 6.83
C GLU A 147 -4.96 4.16 5.90
N PHE A 148 -3.83 4.70 6.39
CA PHE A 148 -2.94 5.54 5.55
C PHE A 148 -1.61 4.86 5.15
N TRP A 149 -1.65 4.15 4.01
CA TRP A 149 -0.49 3.65 3.24
C TRP A 149 -0.03 4.65 2.16
N VAL A 150 0.00 5.95 2.48
CA VAL A 150 0.28 7.05 1.53
C VAL A 150 1.70 7.05 0.96
N SER A 151 2.59 6.17 1.43
CA SER A 151 3.92 5.97 0.87
C SER A 151 4.07 4.73 -0.02
N ASP A 152 3.03 3.92 -0.22
CA ASP A 152 3.08 2.82 -1.19
C ASP A 152 2.80 3.40 -2.59
N LEU A 153 3.76 3.26 -3.50
CA LEU A 153 3.60 3.70 -4.89
C LEU A 153 2.35 3.09 -5.53
N ALA A 154 1.95 1.87 -5.16
CA ALA A 154 0.72 1.26 -5.66
C ALA A 154 -0.54 1.96 -5.14
N VAL A 155 -0.53 2.41 -3.88
CA VAL A 155 -1.64 3.18 -3.30
C VAL A 155 -1.67 4.58 -3.88
N LEU A 156 -0.52 5.22 -4.08
CA LEU A 156 -0.42 6.51 -4.76
C LEU A 156 -0.86 6.43 -6.22
N VAL A 157 -0.52 5.35 -6.94
CA VAL A 157 -0.99 5.09 -8.30
C VAL A 157 -2.50 4.88 -8.31
N ARG A 158 -3.06 4.08 -7.41
CA ARG A 158 -4.52 3.89 -7.32
C ARG A 158 -5.25 5.17 -6.93
N LEU A 159 -4.72 5.95 -5.99
CA LEU A 159 -5.30 7.24 -5.62
C LEU A 159 -5.22 8.24 -6.78
N HIS A 160 -4.14 8.21 -7.55
CA HIS A 160 -3.99 9.01 -8.76
C HIS A 160 -5.01 8.59 -9.83
N GLU A 161 -5.16 7.29 -10.11
CA GLU A 161 -6.19 6.76 -11.02
C GLU A 161 -7.60 7.10 -10.56
N ALA A 162 -7.87 6.98 -9.26
CA ALA A 162 -9.14 7.36 -8.66
C ALA A 162 -9.42 8.86 -8.82
N THR A 163 -8.43 9.71 -8.58
CA THR A 163 -8.55 11.16 -8.75
C THR A 163 -8.78 11.52 -10.23
N GLN A 164 -8.14 10.81 -11.17
CA GLN A 164 -8.43 10.94 -12.60
C GLN A 164 -9.86 10.52 -12.96
N ALA A 165 -10.37 9.43 -12.38
CA ALA A 165 -11.75 9.00 -12.56
C ALA A 165 -12.75 10.05 -12.03
N VAL A 166 -12.46 10.69 -10.89
CA VAL A 166 -13.27 11.81 -10.38
C VAL A 166 -13.31 12.97 -11.38
N PHE A 167 -12.19 13.34 -11.99
CA PHE A 167 -12.19 14.38 -13.03
C PHE A 167 -13.01 13.98 -14.26
N GLY A 168 -12.90 12.73 -14.71
CA GLY A 168 -13.71 12.23 -15.83
C GLY A 168 -15.20 12.29 -15.53
N LEU A 169 -15.61 11.96 -14.31
CA LEU A 169 -17.01 12.08 -13.86
C LEU A 169 -17.47 13.55 -13.81
N ALA A 170 -16.64 14.44 -13.28
CA ALA A 170 -16.93 15.88 -13.23
C ALA A 170 -17.05 16.48 -14.63
N GLU A 171 -16.18 16.09 -15.56
CA GLU A 171 -16.22 16.49 -16.95
C GLU A 171 -17.47 15.97 -17.66
N ALA A 172 -17.77 14.66 -17.54
CA ALA A 172 -18.97 14.04 -18.09
C ALA A 172 -20.25 14.74 -17.59
N GLY A 173 -20.32 15.05 -16.30
CA GLY A 173 -21.45 15.78 -15.72
C GLY A 173 -21.68 17.15 -16.38
N THR A 174 -20.63 17.87 -16.79
CA THR A 174 -20.79 19.14 -17.52
C THR A 174 -21.35 18.97 -18.92
N TYR A 175 -21.19 17.81 -19.56
CA TYR A 175 -21.87 17.50 -20.82
C TYR A 175 -23.36 17.21 -20.60
N ASP A 176 -23.71 16.65 -19.45
CA ASP A 176 -25.08 16.36 -19.03
C ASP A 176 -25.81 17.56 -18.41
N GLY A 177 -25.23 18.77 -18.50
CA GLY A 177 -25.81 20.00 -17.97
C GLY A 177 -25.70 20.15 -16.44
N ARG A 178 -24.93 19.30 -15.76
CA ARG A 178 -24.68 19.37 -14.32
C ARG A 178 -23.46 20.22 -14.01
N THR A 179 -23.50 20.87 -12.86
CA THR A 179 -22.33 21.63 -12.37
C THR A 179 -21.23 20.68 -11.89
N VAL A 180 -20.00 21.21 -11.82
CA VAL A 180 -18.87 20.45 -11.29
C VAL A 180 -19.07 20.09 -9.81
N SER A 181 -19.65 20.97 -9.00
CA SER A 181 -19.92 20.68 -7.59
C SER A 181 -20.92 19.53 -7.39
N GLU A 182 -22.01 19.50 -8.17
CA GLU A 182 -22.98 18.40 -8.16
C GLU A 182 -22.36 17.07 -8.58
N SER A 183 -21.49 17.11 -9.60
CA SER A 183 -20.81 15.92 -10.12
C SER A 183 -19.77 15.37 -9.12
N LEU A 184 -19.09 16.26 -8.39
CA LEU A 184 -18.15 15.88 -7.34
C LEU A 184 -18.84 15.30 -6.11
N HIS A 185 -20.01 15.83 -5.71
CA HIS A 185 -20.70 15.47 -4.47
C HIS A 185 -21.04 13.97 -4.34
N ASN A 186 -21.05 13.22 -5.44
CA ASN A 186 -21.27 11.77 -5.47
C ASN A 186 -20.11 10.97 -6.06
N ALA A 187 -19.03 11.62 -6.50
CA ALA A 187 -17.95 10.96 -7.23
C ALA A 187 -17.28 9.84 -6.42
N ARG A 188 -17.18 9.99 -5.09
CA ARG A 188 -16.67 8.93 -4.18
C ARG A 188 -17.38 7.58 -4.31
N PHE A 189 -18.69 7.57 -4.57
CA PHE A 189 -19.47 6.33 -4.72
C PHE A 189 -19.22 5.68 -6.08
N TYR A 190 -19.11 6.48 -7.13
CA TYR A 190 -18.80 5.98 -8.48
C TYR A 190 -17.37 5.45 -8.58
N VAL A 191 -16.40 6.09 -7.92
CA VAL A 191 -15.02 5.61 -7.85
C VAL A 191 -14.94 4.25 -7.16
N MET A 192 -15.73 4.03 -6.09
CA MET A 192 -15.85 2.73 -5.44
C MET A 192 -16.35 1.67 -6.43
N ASP A 193 -17.43 1.95 -7.16
CA ASP A 193 -18.02 0.98 -8.10
C ASP A 193 -17.12 0.69 -9.30
N ILE A 194 -16.45 1.70 -9.85
CA ILE A 194 -15.64 1.59 -11.06
C ILE A 194 -14.27 0.96 -10.78
N LEU A 195 -13.63 1.32 -9.67
CA LEU A 195 -12.26 0.91 -9.35
C LEU A 195 -12.20 -0.13 -8.22
N GLY A 196 -13.34 -0.52 -7.64
CA GLY A 196 -13.42 -1.45 -6.52
C GLY A 196 -12.75 -0.91 -5.25
N LEU A 197 -12.70 0.42 -5.08
CA LEU A 197 -12.00 1.06 -3.96
C LEU A 197 -12.92 1.23 -2.75
N PRO A 198 -12.41 1.05 -1.52
CA PRO A 198 -13.12 1.42 -0.30
C PRO A 198 -13.63 2.89 -0.33
N LEU A 199 -14.75 3.16 0.35
CA LEU A 199 -15.42 4.47 0.33
C LEU A 199 -14.51 5.60 0.84
N ASP A 200 -13.72 5.35 1.86
CA ASP A 200 -12.68 6.25 2.40
C ASP A 200 -11.66 6.65 1.32
N GLN A 201 -11.25 5.72 0.47
CA GLN A 201 -10.35 6.04 -0.66
C GLN A 201 -11.07 6.84 -1.76
N GLY A 202 -12.35 6.56 -2.00
CA GLY A 202 -13.20 7.40 -2.85
C GLY A 202 -13.31 8.84 -2.33
N MET A 203 -13.44 9.02 -1.02
CA MET A 203 -13.44 10.34 -0.38
C MET A 203 -12.10 11.06 -0.54
N LEU A 204 -10.97 10.34 -0.46
CA LEU A 204 -9.64 10.91 -0.69
C LEU A 204 -9.42 11.33 -2.15
N ALA A 205 -9.92 10.56 -3.11
CA ALA A 205 -9.87 10.92 -4.52
C ALA A 205 -10.70 12.18 -4.81
N GLU A 206 -11.92 12.26 -4.25
CA GLU A 206 -12.79 13.43 -4.34
C GLU A 206 -12.10 14.67 -3.73
N ALA A 207 -11.55 14.52 -2.53
CA ALA A 207 -10.76 15.54 -1.82
C ALA A 207 -9.55 16.05 -2.63
N ALA A 208 -8.81 15.14 -3.25
CA ALA A 208 -7.66 15.46 -4.08
C ALA A 208 -8.09 16.22 -5.35
N ALA A 209 -9.16 15.77 -6.01
CA ALA A 209 -9.72 16.46 -7.18
C ALA A 209 -10.16 17.89 -6.85
N VAL A 210 -10.87 18.08 -5.73
CA VAL A 210 -11.28 19.40 -5.23
C VAL A 210 -10.06 20.30 -4.97
N THR A 211 -9.01 19.76 -4.37
CA THR A 211 -7.76 20.51 -4.11
C THR A 211 -7.11 20.99 -5.41
N GLN A 212 -7.05 20.14 -6.42
CA GLN A 212 -6.47 20.45 -7.73
C GLN A 212 -7.32 21.42 -8.56
N LEU A 213 -8.64 21.32 -8.45
CA LEU A 213 -9.61 22.17 -9.13
C LEU A 213 -9.59 23.60 -8.56
N THR A 214 -9.58 23.70 -7.23
CA THR A 214 -9.61 25.00 -6.52
C THR A 214 -8.23 25.61 -6.33
N GLY A 215 -7.16 24.81 -6.47
CA GLY A 215 -5.78 25.20 -6.12
C GLY A 215 -5.58 25.45 -4.61
N ARG A 216 -6.53 25.02 -3.77
CA ARG A 216 -6.55 25.29 -2.33
C ARG A 216 -6.54 23.99 -1.54
N ARG A 217 -5.90 24.00 -0.38
CA ARG A 217 -6.05 22.91 0.60
C ARG A 217 -7.51 22.85 1.05
N LEU A 218 -8.00 21.64 1.28
CA LEU A 218 -9.32 21.42 1.85
C LEU A 218 -9.50 22.18 3.18
N GLY A 219 -10.59 22.91 3.27
CA GLY A 219 -10.93 23.72 4.43
C GLY A 219 -12.20 24.55 4.21
N PRO A 220 -12.54 25.46 5.13
CA PRO A 220 -13.76 26.27 5.05
C PRO A 220 -13.83 27.12 3.78
N ASP A 221 -12.69 27.56 3.24
CA ASP A 221 -12.61 28.33 1.99
C ASP A 221 -12.92 27.52 0.74
N THR A 222 -12.92 26.18 0.82
CA THR A 222 -13.13 25.30 -0.31
C THR A 222 -14.56 25.39 -0.84
N ALA A 223 -15.56 25.49 0.06
CA ALA A 223 -16.96 25.61 -0.34
C ALA A 223 -17.18 26.86 -1.20
N GLY A 224 -16.73 28.03 -0.73
CA GLY A 224 -16.84 29.26 -1.51
C GLY A 224 -16.03 29.27 -2.82
N ALA A 225 -14.96 28.47 -2.91
CA ALA A 225 -14.24 28.28 -4.17
C ALA A 225 -15.03 27.42 -5.17
N LEU A 226 -15.67 26.34 -4.70
CA LEU A 226 -16.55 25.50 -5.52
C LEU A 226 -17.82 26.24 -5.95
N ASP A 227 -18.39 27.08 -5.10
CA ASP A 227 -19.54 27.92 -5.46
C ASP A 227 -19.19 28.89 -6.58
N ARG A 228 -18.03 29.54 -6.50
CA ARG A 228 -17.54 30.41 -7.59
C ARG A 228 -17.36 29.65 -8.89
N ILE A 229 -16.78 28.45 -8.85
CA ILE A 229 -16.65 27.62 -10.06
C ILE A 229 -18.03 27.24 -10.60
N SER A 230 -18.96 26.85 -9.73
CA SER A 230 -20.32 26.44 -10.11
C SER A 230 -21.15 27.58 -10.71
N SER A 231 -20.80 28.84 -10.42
CA SER A 231 -21.43 30.02 -11.04
C SER A 231 -20.93 30.35 -12.45
N LEU A 232 -19.87 29.69 -12.93
CA LEU A 232 -19.34 29.90 -14.28
C LEU A 232 -20.21 29.20 -15.33
N PRO A 233 -20.17 29.63 -16.61
CA PRO A 233 -20.73 28.85 -17.71
C PRO A 233 -20.17 27.41 -17.74
N LEU A 234 -21.00 26.43 -18.13
CA LEU A 234 -20.62 25.02 -18.12
C LEU A 234 -19.37 24.71 -18.95
N ASP A 235 -19.17 25.41 -20.07
CA ASP A 235 -17.97 25.25 -20.90
C ASP A 235 -16.70 25.74 -20.19
N GLU A 236 -16.79 26.80 -19.39
CA GLU A 236 -15.68 27.29 -18.56
C GLU A 236 -15.41 26.34 -17.38
N GLN A 237 -16.47 25.81 -16.74
CA GLN A 237 -16.34 24.77 -15.73
C GLN A 237 -15.60 23.54 -16.29
N ARG A 238 -15.99 23.11 -17.49
CA ARG A 238 -15.34 21.99 -18.19
C ARG A 238 -13.87 22.26 -18.46
N ALA A 239 -13.53 23.44 -18.98
CA ALA A 239 -12.15 23.84 -19.23
C ALA A 239 -11.30 23.81 -17.94
N LEU A 240 -11.87 24.21 -16.80
CA LEU A 240 -11.18 24.14 -15.50
C LEU A 240 -10.94 22.70 -15.05
N VAL A 241 -11.91 21.81 -15.22
CA VAL A 241 -11.77 20.37 -14.92
C VAL A 241 -10.68 19.75 -15.80
N GLN A 242 -10.71 19.98 -17.12
CA GLN A 242 -9.71 19.48 -18.05
C GLN A 242 -8.31 19.97 -17.70
N ALA A 243 -8.17 21.26 -17.37
CA ALA A 243 -6.90 21.84 -16.95
C ALA A 243 -6.39 21.22 -15.64
N ALA A 244 -7.29 20.94 -14.67
CA ALA A 244 -6.94 20.28 -13.42
C ALA A 244 -6.55 18.81 -13.63
N ALA A 245 -7.29 18.07 -14.45
CA ALA A 245 -7.01 16.69 -14.82
C ALA A 245 -5.65 16.56 -15.53
N TRP A 246 -5.36 17.48 -16.45
CA TRP A 246 -4.09 17.53 -17.16
C TRP A 246 -2.92 17.81 -16.19
N ARG A 247 -3.04 18.81 -15.30
CA ARG A 247 -2.02 19.09 -14.28
C ARG A 247 -1.79 17.89 -13.37
N HIS A 248 -2.88 17.23 -12.96
CA HIS A 248 -2.79 16.05 -12.11
C HIS A 248 -2.12 14.88 -12.84
N GLY A 249 -2.47 14.63 -14.10
CA GLY A 249 -1.93 13.54 -14.92
C GLY A 249 -0.46 13.74 -15.28
N ALA A 250 -0.02 14.99 -15.49
CA ALA A 250 1.39 15.32 -15.66
C ALA A 250 2.23 15.03 -14.41
N ALA A 251 1.61 14.96 -13.23
CA ALA A 251 2.27 14.64 -11.97
C ALA A 251 2.29 13.13 -11.69
N THR A 252 2.58 12.31 -12.70
CA THR A 252 2.66 10.84 -12.60
C THR A 252 3.45 10.42 -11.35
N PRO A 253 2.95 9.48 -10.52
CA PRO A 253 3.69 8.99 -9.34
C PRO A 253 5.03 8.29 -9.64
N ALA A 254 5.41 8.13 -10.91
CA ALA A 254 6.61 7.41 -11.33
C ALA A 254 7.90 8.03 -10.77
N ALA A 255 8.54 7.29 -9.87
CA ALA A 255 9.96 7.28 -9.53
C ALA A 255 10.74 8.54 -9.90
N ARG A 256 10.75 9.54 -9.00
CA ARG A 256 11.91 10.42 -8.93
C ARG A 256 13.11 9.55 -8.58
N HIS A 257 13.91 9.18 -9.58
CA HIS A 257 15.22 8.60 -9.37
C HIS A 257 15.96 9.50 -8.36
N PRO A 258 16.53 8.94 -7.27
CA PRO A 258 17.48 9.72 -6.51
C PRO A 258 18.62 10.05 -7.46
N SER A 259 18.91 11.35 -7.62
CA SER A 259 20.17 11.80 -8.20
C SER A 259 21.30 10.96 -7.57
N PRO A 260 22.27 10.47 -8.35
CA PRO A 260 23.39 9.75 -7.77
C PRO A 260 24.04 10.64 -6.72
N SER A 261 23.98 10.21 -5.45
CA SER A 261 24.70 10.90 -4.38
C SER A 261 26.18 10.98 -4.77
N PRO A 262 26.85 12.12 -4.52
CA PRO A 262 28.28 12.26 -4.80
C PRO A 262 29.04 11.19 -4.03
N ALA A 263 29.92 10.47 -4.72
CA ALA A 263 30.74 9.42 -4.14
C ALA A 263 31.47 9.95 -2.89
N LEU A 264 31.30 9.25 -1.76
CA LEU A 264 32.11 9.49 -0.57
C LEU A 264 33.59 9.30 -0.91
N PRO A 265 34.49 10.17 -0.42
CA PRO A 265 35.92 10.01 -0.65
C PRO A 265 36.41 8.71 0.00
N ALA A 266 37.22 7.95 -0.73
CA ALA A 266 37.78 6.68 -0.30
C ALA A 266 38.51 6.84 1.05
N ALA A 267 38.16 5.98 2.00
CA ALA A 267 38.82 5.90 3.30
C ALA A 267 40.32 5.63 3.10
N ALA A 268 41.15 6.52 3.63
CA ALA A 268 42.60 6.40 3.62
C ALA A 268 43.01 5.12 4.37
N ALA A 269 43.83 4.30 3.69
CA ALA A 269 44.39 3.06 4.24
C ALA A 269 45.21 3.34 5.50
N ILE A 270 44.80 2.74 6.62
CA ILE A 270 45.57 2.70 7.86
C ILE A 270 46.81 1.83 7.61
N ARG A 271 48.00 2.43 7.68
CA ARG A 271 49.27 1.70 7.66
C ARG A 271 49.52 1.07 9.05
N PRO A 272 49.90 -0.21 9.14
CA PRO A 272 50.27 -0.81 10.42
C PRO A 272 51.65 -0.32 10.88
N SER A 273 51.72 0.08 12.15
CA SER A 273 52.92 0.54 12.84
C SER A 273 54.01 -0.52 12.89
N ALA A 274 55.24 -0.11 12.55
CA ALA A 274 56.44 -0.92 12.67
C ALA A 274 56.73 -1.27 14.14
N ARG A 275 57.02 -2.56 14.40
CA ARG A 275 57.59 -3.03 15.66
C ARG A 275 59.03 -2.52 15.79
N ILE A 276 59.32 -1.93 16.92
CA ILE A 276 60.68 -1.61 17.39
C ILE A 276 61.28 -2.89 17.97
N HIS A 277 62.49 -3.23 17.54
CA HIS A 277 63.45 -4.07 18.26
C HIS A 277 64.72 -3.27 18.48
#